data_AF-A0AA37BQL7-F1
#
_entry.id   AF-A0AA37BQL7-F1
#
_cell.length_a   1.000
_cell.length_b   1.000
_cell.length_c   1.000
_cell.angle_alpha   90.00
_cell.angle_beta   90.00
_cell.angle_gamma   90.00
#
_symmetry.space_group_name_H-M   'P 1'
#
loop_
_entity.id
_entity.type
_entity.pdbx_description
1 polymer ?
#
loop_
_entity_poly.entity_id
_entity_poly.type
_entity_poly.pdbx_seq_one_letter_code
_entity_poly.pdbx_strand_id
1 'polypeptide(L)'
;MILVLRFGPLDQQMGLSNPSEPLSFLERKVQIFTREDSFFIKIDIMDGDIFFGLGEQPSGLIRNRGRFSLYNSSSWDYNDVRQSIYSSFPFLLCIGESGCYGLLLNMPGKVNFDLGVEEYDKVIVSFAKSPFELFLFSGTPSEISERLTEITGRPFELPDWALGHQVSRFTYFPQSSVTEIIEDYTKEFPVSALYLDIDYMNGYRIFTWDRERFPDPEALLDFCSKRGIYIVPIIDPGVRADQGYDVFKKFIGNAIEDSEGNLYFDRVWPGTCIFPDFLRSSARQIWGDLIKSFYRPGMGGIWLDMSEPSMHRTRDAGGFGNNIDPAAVHTLDNGIKVRNSQVHNLYAYYEAMTTYEALKGVMDKPFILTRAGYPGIQKTCGHMDRR
;
A
#
# COMPACT_ATOMS: atom_id res chain seq x y z
N MET A 1 25.07 9.66 8.40
CA MET A 1 25.66 9.14 7.13
C MET A 1 24.62 8.25 6.45
N ILE A 2 24.66 8.11 5.12
CA ILE A 2 23.86 7.11 4.39
C ILE A 2 24.84 6.26 3.58
N LEU A 3 24.81 4.95 3.79
CA LEU A 3 25.48 3.97 2.93
C LEU A 3 24.42 3.27 2.08
N VAL A 4 24.64 3.21 0.77
CA VAL A 4 23.73 2.56 -0.18
C VAL A 4 24.46 1.41 -0.85
N LEU A 5 23.90 0.21 -0.77
CA LEU A 5 24.38 -0.97 -1.48
C LEU A 5 23.32 -1.38 -2.51
N ARG A 6 23.73 -1.53 -3.77
CA ARG A 6 22.87 -1.94 -4.87
C ARG A 6 23.27 -3.34 -5.32
N PHE A 7 22.28 -4.18 -5.56
CA PHE A 7 22.47 -5.53 -6.08
C PHE A 7 21.48 -5.79 -7.20
N GLY A 8 21.97 -6.06 -8.41
CA GLY A 8 21.16 -6.44 -9.55
C GLY A 8 21.89 -7.32 -10.58
N PRO A 9 21.18 -7.79 -11.63
CA PRO A 9 21.76 -8.60 -12.71
C PRO A 9 22.91 -7.90 -13.45
N LEU A 10 22.89 -6.56 -13.49
CA LEU A 10 23.93 -5.74 -14.11
C LEU A 10 25.25 -5.72 -13.29
N ASP A 11 25.19 -5.91 -11.97
CA ASP A 11 26.40 -5.96 -11.13
C ASP A 11 27.22 -7.24 -11.38
N GLN A 12 26.54 -8.32 -11.80
CA GLN A 12 27.20 -9.54 -12.28
C GLN A 12 27.89 -9.35 -13.65
N GLN A 13 27.40 -8.44 -14.49
CA GLN A 13 28.07 -8.07 -15.76
C GLN A 13 29.20 -7.04 -15.56
N MET A 14 29.15 -6.23 -14.51
CA MET A 14 30.13 -5.19 -14.21
C MET A 14 31.28 -5.65 -13.29
N GLY A 15 31.31 -6.92 -12.87
CA GLY A 15 32.38 -7.44 -12.02
C GLY A 15 32.41 -6.83 -10.61
N LEU A 16 31.31 -6.20 -10.17
CA LEU A 16 31.15 -5.79 -8.79
C LEU A 16 30.90 -7.07 -7.98
N SER A 17 31.93 -7.49 -7.26
CA SER A 17 31.92 -8.69 -6.43
C SER A 17 30.69 -8.67 -5.51
N ASN A 18 30.01 -9.82 -5.40
CA ASN A 18 29.27 -10.16 -4.17
C ASN A 18 30.11 -9.66 -2.99
N PRO A 19 29.55 -9.01 -1.95
CA PRO A 19 30.32 -8.70 -0.76
C PRO A 19 30.50 -10.04 -0.05
N SER A 20 31.46 -10.84 -0.50
CA SER A 20 31.95 -11.99 0.24
C SER A 20 32.64 -11.52 1.51
N GLU A 21 33.15 -10.28 1.51
CA GLU A 21 33.71 -9.65 2.69
C GLU A 21 32.64 -8.89 3.48
N PRO A 22 32.52 -9.15 4.79
CA PRO A 22 31.64 -8.39 5.68
C PRO A 22 32.01 -6.91 5.70
N LEU A 23 31.00 -6.04 5.71
CA LEU A 23 31.20 -4.61 5.95
C LEU A 23 31.02 -4.30 7.44
N SER A 24 31.73 -3.30 7.95
CA SER A 24 31.53 -2.80 9.33
C SER A 24 30.72 -1.51 9.30
N PHE A 25 29.67 -1.44 10.13
CA PHE A 25 28.81 -0.28 10.25
C PHE A 25 28.41 -0.06 11.71
N LEU A 26 28.86 1.04 12.31
CA LEU A 26 28.70 1.32 13.75
C LEU A 26 29.12 0.12 14.62
N GLU A 27 30.32 -0.39 14.38
CA GLU A 27 30.91 -1.57 15.07
C GLU A 27 30.18 -2.89 14.84
N ARG A 28 29.07 -2.89 14.09
CA ARG A 28 28.32 -4.10 13.73
C ARG A 28 28.83 -4.65 12.41
N LYS A 29 28.95 -5.96 12.33
CA LYS A 29 29.24 -6.66 11.09
C LYS A 29 27.96 -6.80 10.27
N VAL A 30 27.99 -6.37 9.03
CA VAL A 30 26.91 -6.57 8.05
C VAL A 30 27.40 -7.59 7.02
N GLN A 31 26.69 -8.71 6.92
CA GLN A 31 26.99 -9.79 5.97
C GLN A 31 25.83 -9.96 5.01
N ILE A 32 26.12 -10.01 3.72
CA ILE A 32 25.12 -10.28 2.69
C ILE A 32 25.55 -11.54 1.96
N PHE A 33 24.68 -12.54 1.90
CA PHE A 33 24.98 -13.80 1.23
C PHE A 33 23.73 -14.41 0.63
N THR A 34 23.93 -15.39 -0.25
CA THR A 34 22.85 -16.16 -0.86
C THR A 34 22.87 -17.58 -0.33
N ARG A 35 21.69 -18.15 -0.10
CA ARG A 35 21.51 -19.58 0.14
C ARG A 35 20.32 -20.04 -0.68
N GLU A 36 20.53 -21.05 -1.53
CA GLU A 36 19.53 -21.54 -2.48
C GLU A 36 19.00 -20.36 -3.34
N ASP A 37 17.68 -20.16 -3.39
CA ASP A 37 17.01 -19.12 -4.16
C ASP A 37 16.67 -17.86 -3.33
N SER A 38 17.39 -17.61 -2.23
CA SER A 38 17.16 -16.47 -1.33
C SER A 38 18.43 -15.67 -1.01
N PHE A 39 18.26 -14.36 -0.83
CA PHE A 39 19.23 -13.48 -0.20
C PHE A 39 19.02 -13.43 1.31
N PHE A 40 20.13 -13.28 2.02
CA PHE A 40 20.18 -13.09 3.47
C PHE A 40 21.05 -11.88 3.79
N ILE A 41 20.58 -11.03 4.71
CA ILE A 41 21.36 -9.95 5.32
C ILE A 41 21.43 -10.24 6.81
N LYS A 42 22.64 -10.37 7.35
CA LYS A 42 22.89 -10.53 8.78
C LYS A 42 23.56 -9.29 9.35
N ILE A 43 23.08 -8.81 10.50
CA ILE A 43 23.66 -7.68 11.24
C ILE A 43 23.78 -8.07 12.71
N ASP A 44 24.93 -7.77 13.33
CA ASP A 44 25.13 -8.01 14.76
C ASP A 44 24.13 -7.21 15.62
N ILE A 45 23.58 -7.87 16.64
CA ILE A 45 22.82 -7.24 17.73
C ILE A 45 23.79 -7.02 18.89
N MET A 46 23.90 -5.77 19.34
CA MET A 46 24.70 -5.42 20.52
C MET A 46 23.82 -5.44 21.78
N ASP A 47 24.46 -5.59 22.95
CA ASP A 47 23.75 -5.49 24.23
C ASP A 47 23.09 -4.11 24.37
N GLY A 48 21.81 -4.09 24.75
CA GLY A 48 21.02 -2.87 24.87
C GLY A 48 20.38 -2.36 23.57
N ASP A 49 20.60 -3.00 22.43
CA ASP A 49 19.91 -2.64 21.18
C ASP A 49 18.39 -2.87 21.29
N ILE A 50 17.61 -1.85 20.94
CA ILE A 50 16.14 -1.88 20.90
C ILE A 50 15.67 -1.59 19.47
N PHE A 51 14.80 -2.44 18.95
CA PHE A 51 14.32 -2.40 17.57
C PHE A 51 12.90 -1.85 17.46
N PHE A 52 12.69 -0.96 16.49
CA PHE A 52 11.43 -0.30 16.13
C PHE A 52 11.21 -0.35 14.61
N GLY A 53 10.02 0.05 14.15
CA GLY A 53 9.69 0.14 12.73
C GLY A 53 8.96 -1.10 12.22
N LEU A 54 9.33 -1.54 11.00
CA LEU A 54 8.68 -2.59 10.20
C LEU A 54 7.24 -2.27 9.78
N GLY A 55 6.84 -1.01 9.91
CA GLY A 55 5.53 -0.50 9.52
C GLY A 55 4.40 -1.10 10.33
N GLU A 56 3.35 -1.48 9.60
CA GLU A 56 2.12 -2.01 10.12
C GLU A 56 2.32 -3.48 10.53
N GLN A 57 2.43 -3.71 11.83
CA GLN A 57 2.59 -5.05 12.39
C GLN A 57 1.59 -5.21 13.54
N PRO A 58 0.86 -6.33 13.62
CA PRO A 58 -0.04 -6.60 14.72
C PRO A 58 0.75 -7.10 15.93
N SER A 59 1.69 -6.27 16.41
CA SER A 59 2.49 -6.53 17.59
C SER A 59 2.87 -5.22 18.28
N GLY A 60 3.44 -5.32 19.47
CA GLY A 60 3.92 -4.17 20.24
C GLY A 60 5.03 -3.38 19.52
N LEU A 61 5.22 -2.14 19.96
CA LEU A 61 6.17 -1.19 19.37
C LEU A 61 7.63 -1.71 19.32
N ILE A 62 8.05 -2.41 20.38
CA ILE A 62 9.38 -3.01 20.48
C ILE A 62 9.40 -4.33 19.71
N ARG A 63 10.33 -4.47 18.77
CA ARG A 63 10.39 -5.60 17.83
C ARG A 63 11.40 -6.67 18.21
N ASN A 64 12.21 -6.46 19.25
CA ASN A 64 13.20 -7.42 19.75
C ASN A 64 12.58 -8.81 19.92
N ARG A 65 13.35 -9.85 19.55
CA ARG A 65 12.93 -11.25 19.68
C ARG A 65 11.64 -11.57 18.91
N GLY A 66 11.33 -10.79 17.87
CA GLY A 66 10.20 -11.01 16.98
C GLY A 66 10.62 -11.53 15.61
N ARG A 67 9.66 -12.20 14.95
CA ARG A 67 9.71 -12.55 13.52
C ARG A 67 8.58 -11.83 12.80
N PHE A 68 8.91 -11.14 11.72
CA PHE A 68 7.99 -10.31 10.96
C PHE A 68 8.07 -10.66 9.49
N SER A 69 6.92 -10.77 8.84
CA SER A 69 6.82 -11.04 7.41
C SER A 69 6.14 -9.86 6.76
N LEU A 70 6.79 -9.20 5.83
CA LEU A 70 6.27 -8.03 5.13
C LEU A 70 5.83 -8.45 3.74
N TYR A 71 4.51 -8.57 3.60
CA TYR A 71 3.83 -8.82 2.32
C TYR A 71 2.37 -8.36 2.45
N ASN A 72 1.98 -7.30 1.75
CA ASN A 72 0.64 -6.71 1.87
C ASN A 72 -0.42 -7.82 1.78
N SER A 73 -1.28 -7.92 2.79
CA SER A 73 -2.16 -9.07 2.99
C SER A 73 -3.46 -8.63 3.63
N SER A 74 -4.56 -8.97 2.97
CA SER A 74 -5.88 -8.79 3.55
C SER A 74 -6.08 -9.80 4.69
N SER A 75 -6.00 -9.28 5.91
CA SER A 75 -6.31 -10.02 7.13
C SER A 75 -7.36 -9.25 7.91
N TRP A 76 -8.57 -9.78 8.07
CA TRP A 76 -9.62 -9.11 8.84
C TRP A 76 -9.63 -9.52 10.32
N ASP A 77 -9.17 -10.72 10.63
CA ASP A 77 -9.00 -11.25 12.00
C ASP A 77 -7.52 -11.52 12.25
N TYR A 78 -6.73 -10.45 12.25
CA TYR A 78 -5.32 -10.55 12.57
C TYR A 78 -5.12 -10.47 14.09
N ASN A 79 -4.16 -11.26 14.56
CA ASN A 79 -3.72 -11.30 15.95
C ASN A 79 -2.19 -11.37 15.94
N ASP A 80 -1.58 -11.40 17.13
CA ASP A 80 -0.11 -11.45 17.29
C ASP A 80 0.56 -12.65 16.59
N VAL A 81 -0.21 -13.64 16.13
CA VAL A 81 0.28 -14.81 15.36
C VAL A 81 0.36 -14.52 13.86
N ARG A 82 -0.49 -13.64 13.31
CA ARG A 82 -0.42 -13.26 11.89
C ARG A 82 0.64 -12.19 11.69
N GLN A 83 1.71 -12.53 10.98
CA GLN A 83 2.88 -11.66 10.87
C GLN A 83 2.83 -10.62 9.74
N SER A 84 1.77 -10.58 8.91
CA SER A 84 1.62 -9.62 7.81
C SER A 84 0.17 -9.17 7.65
N ILE A 85 -0.03 -7.85 7.56
CA ILE A 85 -1.33 -7.20 7.37
C ILE A 85 -1.27 -6.30 6.13
N TYR A 86 -1.91 -5.13 6.11
CA TYR A 86 -2.23 -4.43 4.88
C TYR A 86 -1.03 -3.73 4.23
N SER A 87 -0.08 -3.21 5.03
CA SER A 87 1.06 -2.44 4.52
C SER A 87 2.43 -2.97 4.92
N SER A 88 3.38 -2.87 4.00
CA SER A 88 4.74 -3.39 4.15
C SER A 88 5.76 -2.26 4.09
N PHE A 89 6.36 -1.93 5.23
CA PHE A 89 7.46 -0.95 5.29
C PHE A 89 8.74 -1.62 5.78
N PRO A 90 9.62 -2.08 4.89
CA PRO A 90 10.88 -2.76 5.23
C PRO A 90 11.95 -1.79 5.77
N PHE A 91 11.58 -1.02 6.79
CA PHE A 91 12.41 -0.08 7.52
C PHE A 91 12.54 -0.50 8.99
N LEU A 92 13.74 -0.81 9.44
CA LEU A 92 14.07 -1.13 10.83
C LEU A 92 14.85 0.04 11.44
N LEU A 93 14.46 0.50 12.61
CA LEU A 93 15.23 1.45 13.43
C LEU A 93 15.79 0.71 14.64
N CYS A 94 17.09 0.80 14.85
CA CYS A 94 17.77 0.34 16.05
C CYS A 94 18.23 1.55 16.88
N ILE A 95 17.96 1.50 18.18
CA ILE A 95 18.45 2.45 19.18
C ILE A 95 19.27 1.64 20.20
N GLY A 96 20.55 1.98 20.36
CA GLY A 96 21.45 1.31 21.30
C GLY A 96 22.59 2.22 21.74
N GLU A 97 23.38 1.74 22.72
CA GLU A 97 24.47 2.52 23.32
C GLU A 97 25.61 2.79 22.33
N SER A 98 25.91 1.84 21.43
CA SER A 98 26.87 1.99 20.32
C SER A 98 26.35 2.87 19.17
N GLY A 99 25.28 3.64 19.39
CA GLY A 99 24.65 4.51 18.41
C GLY A 99 23.42 3.90 17.73
N CYS A 100 22.59 4.77 17.17
CA CYS A 100 21.36 4.38 16.47
C CYS A 100 21.61 4.20 14.97
N TYR A 101 20.86 3.28 14.36
CA TYR A 101 20.84 3.13 12.92
C TYR A 101 19.45 2.83 12.34
N GLY A 102 19.26 3.24 11.09
CA GLY A 102 18.14 2.81 10.26
C GLY A 102 18.61 1.82 9.20
N LEU A 103 17.76 0.86 8.86
CA LEU A 103 17.91 -0.03 7.71
C LEU A 103 16.65 0.05 6.88
N LEU A 104 16.75 0.53 5.64
CA LEU A 104 15.67 0.43 4.64
C LEU A 104 16.10 -0.56 3.57
N LEU A 105 15.31 -1.61 3.36
CA LEU A 105 15.48 -2.53 2.24
C LEU A 105 14.47 -2.17 1.14
N ASN A 106 14.95 -1.62 0.03
CA ASN A 106 14.11 -1.41 -1.15
C ASN A 106 14.01 -2.71 -1.96
N MET A 107 13.07 -3.56 -1.56
CA MET A 107 12.73 -4.80 -2.24
C MET A 107 11.21 -5.01 -2.10
N PRO A 108 10.42 -4.84 -3.17
CA PRO A 108 8.96 -4.77 -3.09
C PRO A 108 8.24 -6.12 -3.06
N GLY A 109 8.97 -7.23 -3.11
CA GLY A 109 8.45 -8.57 -2.86
C GLY A 109 8.33 -8.87 -1.36
N LYS A 110 8.14 -10.15 -1.03
CA LYS A 110 8.06 -10.62 0.35
C LYS A 110 9.42 -10.54 1.07
N VAL A 111 9.47 -9.87 2.23
CA VAL A 111 10.65 -9.80 3.11
C VAL A 111 10.32 -10.41 4.46
N ASN A 112 11.24 -11.16 5.05
CA ASN A 112 11.14 -11.59 6.44
C ASN A 112 12.26 -10.96 7.27
N PHE A 113 11.94 -10.54 8.49
CA PHE A 113 12.87 -10.07 9.51
C PHE A 113 12.81 -11.00 10.72
N ASP A 114 13.95 -11.53 11.14
CA ASP A 114 14.16 -12.21 12.41
C ASP A 114 15.08 -11.33 13.28
N LEU A 115 14.57 -10.87 14.41
CA LEU A 115 15.26 -9.91 15.28
C LEU A 115 15.81 -10.60 16.52
N GLY A 116 16.66 -11.60 16.30
CA GLY A 116 17.36 -12.31 17.35
C GLY A 116 16.59 -13.49 17.94
N VAL A 117 15.77 -14.17 17.12
CA VAL A 117 15.03 -15.39 17.49
C VAL A 117 15.79 -16.64 17.03
N GLU A 118 16.25 -16.67 15.77
CA GLU A 118 17.06 -17.79 15.26
C GLU A 118 18.49 -17.76 15.80
N GLU A 119 19.13 -16.59 15.74
CA GLU A 119 20.47 -16.34 16.28
C GLU A 119 20.40 -15.14 17.23
N TYR A 120 20.60 -15.36 18.53
CA TYR A 120 20.34 -14.37 19.58
C TYR A 120 21.07 -13.03 19.38
N ASP A 121 22.23 -13.05 18.74
CA ASP A 121 23.09 -11.89 18.50
C ASP A 121 23.00 -11.40 17.04
N LYS A 122 21.92 -11.73 16.30
CA LYS A 122 21.77 -11.35 14.89
C LYS A 122 20.36 -10.87 14.54
N VAL A 123 20.31 -9.78 13.78
CA VAL A 123 19.21 -9.47 12.87
C VAL A 123 19.43 -10.26 11.59
N ILE A 124 18.45 -11.05 11.16
CA ILE A 124 18.46 -11.79 9.91
C ILE A 124 17.31 -11.31 9.04
N VAL A 125 17.63 -10.75 7.88
CA VAL A 125 16.65 -10.37 6.85
C VAL A 125 16.74 -11.37 5.71
N SER A 126 15.63 -11.96 5.29
CA SER A 126 15.58 -12.93 4.19
C SER A 126 14.51 -12.61 3.16
N PHE A 127 14.82 -12.81 1.89
CA PHE A 127 13.92 -12.55 0.77
C PHE A 127 14.35 -13.32 -0.48
N ALA A 128 13.43 -13.50 -1.43
CA ALA A 128 13.71 -14.19 -2.68
C ALA A 128 14.83 -13.48 -3.47
N LYS A 129 15.64 -14.26 -4.18
CA LYS A 129 16.73 -13.73 -5.01
C LYS A 129 16.19 -12.78 -6.08
N SER A 130 16.36 -11.48 -5.84
CA SER A 130 15.80 -10.40 -6.65
C SER A 130 16.71 -9.17 -6.55
N PRO A 131 16.64 -8.23 -7.51
CA PRO A 131 17.35 -6.97 -7.39
C PRO A 131 16.86 -6.20 -6.14
N PHE A 132 17.77 -5.60 -5.39
CA PHE A 132 17.42 -4.80 -4.22
C PHE A 132 18.42 -3.67 -3.98
N GLU A 133 17.98 -2.67 -3.20
CA GLU A 133 18.87 -1.66 -2.63
C GLU A 133 18.77 -1.70 -1.10
N LEU A 134 19.91 -1.66 -0.41
CA LEU A 134 20.00 -1.55 1.04
C LEU A 134 20.52 -0.17 1.42
N PHE A 135 19.74 0.56 2.21
CA PHE A 135 20.14 1.84 2.78
C PHE A 135 20.39 1.68 4.27
N LEU A 136 21.60 2.04 4.71
CA LEU A 136 21.97 2.09 6.12
C LEU A 136 22.16 3.54 6.55
N PHE A 137 21.42 3.96 7.57
CA PHE A 137 21.41 5.31 8.10
C PHE A 137 22.08 5.33 9.48
N SER A 138 22.91 6.32 9.76
CA SER A 138 23.44 6.57 11.12
C SER A 138 23.14 7.99 11.58
N GLY A 139 22.83 8.16 12.86
CA GLY A 139 22.51 9.46 13.47
C GLY A 139 21.53 9.29 14.63
N THR A 140 20.95 10.38 15.10
CA THR A 140 19.82 10.34 16.03
C THR A 140 18.57 9.79 15.33
N PRO A 141 17.57 9.26 16.08
CA PRO A 141 16.30 8.82 15.49
C PRO A 141 15.65 9.90 14.60
N SER A 142 15.70 11.17 15.01
CA SER A 142 15.17 12.30 14.24
C SER A 142 15.89 12.47 12.90
N GLU A 143 17.23 12.45 12.89
CA GLU A 143 18.01 12.56 11.65
C GLU A 143 17.80 11.37 10.71
N ILE A 144 17.63 10.16 11.27
CA ILE A 144 17.32 8.96 10.51
C ILE A 144 15.95 9.10 9.85
N SER A 145 14.92 9.51 10.59
CA SER A 145 13.58 9.76 10.06
C SER A 145 13.58 10.86 8.99
N GLU A 146 14.36 11.92 9.19
CA GLU A 146 14.48 13.00 8.21
C GLU A 146 15.06 12.50 6.89
N ARG A 147 16.17 11.75 6.93
CA ARG A 147 16.80 11.16 5.74
C ARG A 147 15.95 10.08 5.08
N LEU A 148 15.22 9.29 5.87
CA LEU A 148 14.27 8.30 5.35
C LEU A 148 13.23 8.99 4.46
N THR A 149 12.65 10.09 4.94
CA THR A 149 11.64 10.84 4.18
C THR A 149 12.26 11.68 3.06
N GLU A 150 13.53 12.05 3.12
CA GLU A 150 14.24 12.66 1.98
C GLU A 150 14.33 11.70 0.79
N ILE A 151 14.61 10.41 1.04
CA ILE A 151 14.76 9.40 0.00
C ILE A 151 13.41 8.85 -0.47
N THR A 152 12.51 8.54 0.46
CA THR A 152 11.22 7.91 0.14
C THR A 152 10.15 8.94 -0.25
N GLY A 153 10.34 10.20 0.15
CA GLY A 153 9.43 11.31 -0.09
C GLY A 153 8.86 11.91 1.19
N ARG A 154 8.72 13.24 1.20
CA ARG A 154 8.10 13.95 2.32
C ARG A 154 6.59 13.67 2.36
N PRO A 155 5.98 13.61 3.56
CA PRO A 155 4.53 13.50 3.68
C PRO A 155 3.81 14.60 2.88
N PHE A 156 2.68 14.25 2.28
CA PHE A 156 1.83 15.19 1.57
C PHE A 156 1.22 16.24 2.51
N GLU A 157 0.81 17.36 1.93
CA GLU A 157 0.06 18.38 2.67
C GLU A 157 -1.39 17.93 2.82
N LEU A 158 -1.80 17.65 4.07
CA LEU A 158 -3.18 17.34 4.41
C LEU A 158 -4.07 18.59 4.28
N PRO A 159 -5.27 18.49 3.69
CA PRO A 159 -6.24 19.57 3.80
C PRO A 159 -6.76 19.68 5.24
N ASP A 160 -6.98 20.91 5.73
CA ASP A 160 -7.33 21.17 7.14
C ASP A 160 -8.57 20.38 7.61
N TRP A 161 -9.57 20.20 6.74
CA TRP A 161 -10.80 19.47 7.05
C TRP A 161 -10.53 17.98 7.35
N ALA A 162 -9.44 17.40 6.85
CA ALA A 162 -9.09 16.01 7.10
C ALA A 162 -8.63 15.75 8.54
N LEU A 163 -8.31 16.81 9.31
CA LEU A 163 -8.05 16.70 10.75
C LEU A 163 -9.31 16.83 11.61
N GLY A 164 -10.46 17.15 10.99
CA GLY A 164 -11.76 17.24 11.66
C GLY A 164 -12.38 15.87 11.97
N HIS A 165 -13.54 15.89 12.63
CA HIS A 165 -14.28 14.65 12.91
C HIS A 165 -14.94 14.13 11.63
N GLN A 166 -14.57 12.91 11.25
CA GLN A 166 -15.06 12.25 10.04
C GLN A 166 -15.92 11.06 10.41
N VAL A 167 -16.98 10.80 9.65
CA VAL A 167 -17.93 9.72 9.91
C VAL A 167 -17.96 8.73 8.75
N SER A 168 -17.98 7.44 9.08
CA SER A 168 -18.02 6.35 8.10
C SER A 168 -18.85 5.20 8.63
N ARG A 169 -19.35 4.36 7.72
CA ARG A 169 -19.98 3.08 7.98
C ARG A 169 -19.84 2.24 6.72
N PHE A 170 -19.77 0.92 6.87
CA PHE A 170 -20.11 -0.04 5.82
C PHE A 170 -21.58 -0.45 6.00
N THR A 171 -22.55 0.23 5.41
CA THR A 171 -22.54 1.40 4.51
C THR A 171 -23.67 2.38 4.91
N TYR A 172 -23.61 3.63 4.43
CA TYR A 172 -24.72 4.58 4.47
C TYR A 172 -25.44 4.64 3.11
N PHE A 173 -26.70 4.22 3.08
CA PHE A 173 -27.57 4.24 1.89
C PHE A 173 -29.05 4.07 2.32
N PRO A 174 -30.03 4.44 1.49
CA PRO A 174 -29.91 5.25 0.25
C PRO A 174 -29.50 6.71 0.54
N GLN A 175 -29.43 7.55 -0.49
CA GLN A 175 -29.07 8.97 -0.41
C GLN A 175 -29.83 9.74 0.69
N SER A 176 -31.12 9.46 0.91
CA SER A 176 -31.92 10.12 1.96
C SER A 176 -31.39 9.82 3.37
N SER A 177 -30.97 8.58 3.62
CA SER A 177 -30.35 8.19 4.90
C SER A 177 -29.05 8.96 5.13
N VAL A 178 -28.26 9.19 4.08
CA VAL A 178 -27.02 9.98 4.18
C VAL A 178 -27.33 11.42 4.62
N THR A 179 -28.35 12.04 4.01
CA THR A 179 -28.76 13.40 4.39
C THR A 179 -29.30 13.47 5.82
N GLU A 180 -30.15 12.52 6.23
CA GLU A 180 -30.70 12.45 7.59
C GLU A 180 -29.59 12.28 8.65
N ILE A 181 -28.64 11.38 8.40
CA ILE A 181 -27.49 11.13 9.28
C ILE A 181 -26.65 12.39 9.44
N ILE A 182 -26.36 13.10 8.34
CA ILE A 182 -25.61 14.36 8.41
C ILE A 182 -26.36 15.38 9.27
N GLU A 183 -27.68 15.54 9.08
CA GLU A 183 -28.48 16.49 9.87
C GLU A 183 -28.51 16.12 11.35
N ASP A 184 -28.55 14.84 11.68
CA ASP A 184 -28.54 14.38 13.06
C ASP A 184 -27.17 14.54 13.72
N TYR A 185 -26.09 14.09 13.07
CA TYR A 185 -24.73 14.23 13.62
C TYR A 185 -24.33 15.69 13.82
N THR A 186 -24.67 16.56 12.87
CA THR A 186 -24.30 17.98 12.93
C THR A 186 -25.00 18.78 14.03
N LYS A 187 -26.04 18.22 14.67
CA LYS A 187 -26.64 18.79 15.89
C LYS A 187 -25.74 18.63 17.11
N GLU A 188 -24.95 17.57 17.16
CA GLU A 188 -24.14 17.18 18.33
C GLU A 188 -22.64 17.46 18.12
N PHE A 189 -22.13 17.23 16.90
CA PHE A 189 -20.70 17.32 16.60
C PHE A 189 -20.42 18.00 15.25
N PRO A 190 -19.36 18.82 15.14
CA PRO A 190 -18.91 19.34 13.85
C PRO A 190 -18.32 18.20 13.01
N VAL A 191 -19.03 17.79 11.96
CA VAL A 191 -18.55 16.80 10.99
C VAL A 191 -17.81 17.52 9.87
N SER A 192 -16.61 17.06 9.50
CA SER A 192 -15.85 17.61 8.38
C SER A 192 -15.97 16.75 7.12
N ALA A 193 -16.16 15.44 7.25
CA ALA A 193 -16.32 14.55 6.11
C ALA A 193 -17.19 13.32 6.43
N LEU A 194 -17.84 12.81 5.39
CA LEU A 194 -18.57 11.54 5.41
C LEU A 194 -18.04 10.62 4.30
N TYR A 195 -17.80 9.36 4.66
CA TYR A 195 -17.36 8.33 3.73
C TYR A 195 -18.54 7.55 3.15
N LEU A 196 -18.51 7.31 1.84
CA LEU A 196 -19.46 6.43 1.16
C LEU A 196 -18.77 5.11 0.82
N ASP A 197 -19.23 4.03 1.44
CA ASP A 197 -18.77 2.66 1.17
C ASP A 197 -19.51 2.06 -0.06
N ILE A 198 -19.15 0.86 -0.49
CA ILE A 198 -19.37 0.27 -1.83
C ILE A 198 -20.82 0.28 -2.34
N ASP A 199 -21.84 0.38 -1.48
CA ASP A 199 -23.26 0.35 -1.86
C ASP A 199 -23.75 1.60 -2.61
N TYR A 200 -22.93 2.64 -2.74
CA TYR A 200 -23.20 3.75 -3.67
C TYR A 200 -23.01 3.36 -5.14
N MET A 201 -22.24 2.31 -5.41
CA MET A 201 -21.91 1.86 -6.76
C MET A 201 -23.01 0.96 -7.35
N ASN A 202 -23.23 1.04 -8.67
CA ASN A 202 -24.17 0.17 -9.37
C ASN A 202 -23.60 -1.26 -9.51
N GLY A 203 -24.05 -2.17 -8.66
CA GLY A 203 -23.58 -3.55 -8.65
C GLY A 203 -22.08 -3.66 -8.38
N TYR A 204 -21.58 -2.80 -7.48
CA TYR A 204 -20.18 -2.69 -7.06
C TYR A 204 -19.18 -2.38 -8.19
N ARG A 205 -19.66 -1.84 -9.31
CA ARG A 205 -18.79 -1.37 -10.40
C ARG A 205 -18.21 -0.02 -10.03
N ILE A 206 -16.88 0.06 -9.92
CA ILE A 206 -16.17 1.30 -9.64
C ILE A 206 -16.50 2.42 -10.63
N PHE A 207 -16.33 3.69 -10.25
CA PHE A 207 -16.67 4.83 -11.11
C PHE A 207 -18.15 4.89 -11.56
N THR A 208 -19.07 4.24 -10.84
CA THR A 208 -20.52 4.32 -11.11
C THR A 208 -21.29 4.82 -9.88
N TRP A 209 -22.52 5.27 -10.12
CA TRP A 209 -23.50 5.58 -9.08
C TRP A 209 -24.74 4.73 -9.34
N ASP A 210 -25.22 4.02 -8.31
CA ASP A 210 -26.50 3.35 -8.34
C ASP A 210 -27.62 4.39 -8.30
N ARG A 211 -28.36 4.55 -9.41
CA ARG A 211 -29.39 5.60 -9.53
C ARG A 211 -30.71 5.26 -8.83
N GLU A 212 -30.88 4.03 -8.34
CA GLU A 212 -32.01 3.69 -7.49
C GLU A 212 -31.73 4.08 -6.04
N ARG A 213 -30.50 3.84 -5.57
CA ARG A 213 -30.08 4.18 -4.19
C ARG A 213 -29.62 5.63 -4.03
N PHE A 214 -28.96 6.16 -5.06
CA PHE A 214 -28.41 7.51 -5.15
C PHE A 214 -28.92 8.18 -6.44
N PRO A 215 -30.21 8.55 -6.47
CA PRO A 215 -30.83 9.12 -7.67
C PRO A 215 -30.14 10.42 -8.13
N ASP A 216 -29.72 11.27 -7.19
CA ASP A 216 -29.09 12.55 -7.47
C ASP A 216 -27.84 12.80 -6.59
N PRO A 217 -26.69 12.21 -6.94
CA PRO A 217 -25.44 12.41 -6.23
C PRO A 217 -25.00 13.88 -6.21
N GLU A 218 -25.36 14.68 -7.21
CA GLU A 218 -25.00 16.10 -7.26
C GLU A 218 -25.75 16.89 -6.20
N ALA A 219 -27.05 16.63 -6.04
CA ALA A 219 -27.83 17.22 -4.96
C ALA A 219 -27.31 16.82 -3.57
N LEU A 220 -26.84 15.57 -3.40
CA LEU A 220 -26.19 15.13 -2.16
C LEU A 220 -24.89 15.91 -1.90
N LEU A 221 -24.03 16.05 -2.90
CA LEU A 221 -22.75 16.76 -2.78
C LEU A 221 -22.95 18.26 -2.50
N ASP A 222 -23.92 18.90 -3.16
CA ASP A 222 -24.29 20.30 -2.90
C ASP A 222 -24.86 20.49 -1.49
N PHE A 223 -25.71 19.56 -1.04
CA PHE A 223 -26.25 19.54 0.32
C PHE A 223 -25.15 19.50 1.39
N CYS A 224 -24.13 18.66 1.19
CA CYS A 224 -22.99 18.51 2.10
C CYS A 224 -22.07 19.73 2.03
N SER A 225 -21.77 20.21 0.82
CA SER A 225 -20.89 21.36 0.58
C SER A 225 -21.42 22.63 1.25
N LYS A 226 -22.74 22.88 1.20
CA LYS A 226 -23.40 24.00 1.90
C LYS A 226 -23.26 23.97 3.42
N ARG A 227 -22.90 22.80 3.98
CA ARG A 227 -22.66 22.58 5.42
C ARG A 227 -21.17 22.46 5.75
N GLY A 228 -20.28 22.64 4.77
CA GLY A 228 -18.84 22.47 4.97
C GLY A 228 -18.40 21.02 5.14
N ILE A 229 -19.20 20.05 4.67
CA ILE A 229 -18.93 18.62 4.79
C ILE A 229 -18.47 18.09 3.43
N TYR A 230 -17.35 17.39 3.42
CA TYR A 230 -16.82 16.73 2.23
C TYR A 230 -17.31 15.29 2.14
N ILE A 231 -17.55 14.80 0.92
CA ILE A 231 -17.83 13.39 0.66
C ILE A 231 -16.57 12.68 0.17
N VAL A 232 -16.25 11.52 0.75
CA VAL A 232 -15.09 10.69 0.39
C VAL A 232 -15.59 9.29 0.00
N PRO A 233 -15.87 9.04 -1.29
CA PRO A 233 -16.30 7.72 -1.73
C PRO A 233 -15.13 6.72 -1.81
N ILE A 234 -15.44 5.46 -1.51
CA ILE A 234 -14.53 4.33 -1.66
C ILE A 234 -14.33 3.96 -3.13
N ILE A 235 -13.14 3.54 -3.53
CA ILE A 235 -12.85 2.93 -4.82
C ILE A 235 -11.95 1.72 -4.58
N ASP A 236 -12.38 0.55 -5.06
CA ASP A 236 -11.58 -0.68 -5.05
C ASP A 236 -10.78 -0.82 -6.36
N PRO A 237 -9.68 -1.61 -6.39
CA PRO A 237 -8.94 -1.85 -7.63
C PRO A 237 -9.63 -2.83 -8.60
N GLY A 238 -10.62 -3.60 -8.12
CA GLY A 238 -11.28 -4.65 -8.89
C GLY A 238 -12.21 -4.10 -9.99
N VAL A 239 -11.87 -4.32 -11.25
CA VAL A 239 -12.71 -3.95 -12.40
C VAL A 239 -13.55 -5.14 -12.83
N ARG A 240 -14.87 -5.08 -12.61
CA ARG A 240 -15.81 -6.14 -13.00
C ARG A 240 -15.62 -6.56 -14.47
N ALA A 241 -15.48 -7.86 -14.70
CA ALA A 241 -15.42 -8.45 -16.03
C ALA A 241 -16.82 -8.50 -16.66
N ASP A 242 -17.15 -7.47 -17.46
CA ASP A 242 -18.47 -7.29 -18.08
C ASP A 242 -18.28 -6.62 -19.45
N GLN A 243 -18.69 -7.29 -20.53
CA GLN A 243 -18.53 -6.78 -21.90
C GLN A 243 -19.32 -5.49 -22.16
N GLY A 244 -20.41 -5.27 -21.41
CA GLY A 244 -21.20 -4.05 -21.48
C GLY A 244 -20.60 -2.88 -20.69
N TYR A 245 -19.53 -3.11 -19.94
CA TYR A 245 -18.96 -2.13 -19.02
C TYR A 245 -17.75 -1.41 -19.64
N ASP A 246 -17.87 -0.10 -19.86
CA ASP A 246 -16.84 0.70 -20.56
C ASP A 246 -15.48 0.71 -19.84
N VAL A 247 -15.48 0.71 -18.51
CA VAL A 247 -14.23 0.67 -17.74
C VAL A 247 -13.48 -0.64 -17.97
N PHE A 248 -14.18 -1.78 -17.98
CA PHE A 248 -13.57 -3.08 -18.30
C PHE A 248 -12.90 -3.07 -19.67
N LYS A 249 -13.61 -2.57 -20.69
CA LYS A 249 -13.08 -2.48 -22.06
C LYS A 249 -11.81 -1.63 -22.15
N LYS A 250 -11.70 -0.54 -21.37
CA LYS A 250 -10.51 0.32 -21.35
C LYS A 250 -9.27 -0.40 -20.81
N PHE A 251 -9.43 -1.31 -19.86
CA PHE A 251 -8.33 -2.03 -19.24
C PHE A 251 -7.90 -3.31 -19.98
N ILE A 252 -8.57 -3.68 -21.08
CA ILE A 252 -8.10 -4.77 -21.95
C ILE A 252 -6.71 -4.41 -22.50
N GLY A 253 -5.73 -5.27 -22.24
CA GLY A 253 -4.32 -5.03 -22.58
C GLY A 253 -3.57 -4.10 -21.61
N ASN A 254 -4.20 -3.65 -20.52
CA ASN A 254 -3.64 -2.79 -19.47
C ASN A 254 -3.92 -3.33 -18.04
N ALA A 255 -4.34 -4.59 -17.96
CA ALA A 255 -4.56 -5.30 -16.71
C ALA A 255 -3.45 -6.33 -16.48
N ILE A 256 -3.38 -6.83 -15.25
CA ILE A 256 -2.47 -7.91 -14.87
C ILE A 256 -2.78 -9.16 -15.69
N GLU A 257 -1.72 -9.88 -16.06
CA GLU A 257 -1.81 -11.13 -16.81
C GLU A 257 -1.57 -12.33 -15.89
N ASP A 258 -2.07 -13.50 -16.26
CA ASP A 258 -1.66 -14.77 -15.66
C ASP A 258 -0.28 -15.21 -16.18
N SER A 259 0.22 -16.36 -15.70
CA SER A 259 1.51 -16.89 -16.15
C SER A 259 1.55 -17.35 -17.62
N GLU A 260 0.39 -17.50 -18.26
CA GLU A 260 0.24 -17.89 -19.66
C GLU A 260 0.09 -16.67 -20.60
N GLY A 261 -0.05 -15.46 -20.03
CA GLY A 261 -0.21 -14.21 -20.76
C GLY A 261 -1.67 -13.87 -21.08
N ASN A 262 -2.65 -14.55 -20.48
CA ASN A 262 -4.05 -14.17 -20.57
C ASN A 262 -4.39 -13.14 -19.49
N LEU A 263 -5.56 -12.49 -19.58
CA LEU A 263 -6.04 -11.62 -18.51
C LEU A 263 -6.17 -12.40 -17.20
N TYR A 264 -5.59 -11.87 -16.13
CA TYR A 264 -5.76 -12.43 -14.80
C TYR A 264 -7.16 -12.09 -14.28
N PHE A 265 -7.92 -13.13 -13.90
CA PHE A 265 -9.25 -13.00 -13.32
C PHE A 265 -9.27 -13.50 -11.87
N ASP A 266 -9.93 -12.74 -10.99
CA ASP A 266 -10.26 -13.20 -9.65
C ASP A 266 -11.56 -12.55 -9.16
N ARG A 267 -12.00 -12.83 -7.93
CA ARG A 267 -13.29 -12.39 -7.41
C ARG A 267 -13.15 -11.37 -6.29
N VAL A 268 -13.92 -10.29 -6.38
CA VAL A 268 -14.10 -9.29 -5.31
C VAL A 268 -15.61 -8.92 -5.25
N TRP A 269 -15.97 -7.74 -4.72
CA TRP A 269 -17.35 -7.31 -4.53
C TRP A 269 -18.25 -7.42 -5.77
N PRO A 270 -17.84 -6.97 -6.97
CA PRO A 270 -18.71 -7.07 -8.15
C PRO A 270 -18.73 -8.46 -8.81
N GLY A 271 -18.10 -9.48 -8.19
CA GLY A 271 -17.91 -10.81 -8.76
C GLY A 271 -16.56 -10.92 -9.46
N THR A 272 -16.53 -11.57 -10.62
CA THR A 272 -15.29 -11.75 -11.41
C THR A 272 -14.76 -10.40 -11.90
N CYS A 273 -13.48 -10.14 -11.66
CA CYS A 273 -12.78 -8.89 -11.95
C CYS A 273 -11.45 -9.15 -12.66
N ILE A 274 -11.02 -8.15 -13.42
CA ILE A 274 -9.60 -7.92 -13.76
C ILE A 274 -9.03 -6.84 -12.83
N PHE A 275 -7.71 -6.72 -12.80
CA PHE A 275 -7.00 -5.75 -11.96
C PHE A 275 -6.12 -4.88 -12.86
N PRO A 276 -6.26 -3.54 -12.82
CA PRO A 276 -5.35 -2.63 -13.52
C PRO A 276 -3.90 -2.92 -13.17
N ASP A 277 -3.01 -2.98 -14.17
CA ASP A 277 -1.58 -3.16 -13.93
C ASP A 277 -0.92 -1.80 -13.71
N PHE A 278 -0.93 -1.31 -12.48
CA PHE A 278 -0.42 0.01 -12.13
C PHE A 278 1.11 0.18 -12.35
N LEU A 279 1.86 -0.88 -12.65
CA LEU A 279 3.25 -0.76 -13.10
C LEU A 279 3.36 -0.24 -14.53
N ARG A 280 2.25 -0.27 -15.30
CA ARG A 280 2.14 0.30 -16.65
C ARG A 280 1.61 1.71 -16.60
N SER A 281 2.34 2.65 -17.19
CA SER A 281 1.92 4.04 -17.40
C SER A 281 0.60 4.16 -18.15
N SER A 282 0.32 3.28 -19.10
CA SER A 282 -0.96 3.26 -19.83
C SER A 282 -2.14 2.91 -18.93
N ALA A 283 -1.99 1.95 -18.01
CA ALA A 283 -3.01 1.63 -17.02
C ALA A 283 -3.21 2.79 -16.03
N ARG A 284 -2.10 3.41 -15.58
CA ARG A 284 -2.15 4.61 -14.73
C ARG A 284 -2.87 5.77 -15.42
N GLN A 285 -2.62 6.00 -16.70
CA GLN A 285 -3.30 7.03 -17.48
C GLN A 285 -4.82 6.77 -17.55
N ILE A 286 -5.23 5.54 -17.88
CA ILE A 286 -6.64 5.15 -17.92
C ILE A 286 -7.31 5.38 -16.55
N TRP A 287 -6.66 4.93 -15.48
CA TRP A 287 -7.16 5.11 -14.11
C TRP A 287 -7.30 6.59 -13.75
N GLY A 288 -6.27 7.40 -14.04
CA GLY A 288 -6.29 8.83 -13.76
C GLY A 288 -7.38 9.57 -14.53
N ASP A 289 -7.63 9.21 -15.79
CA ASP A 289 -8.73 9.79 -16.58
C ASP A 289 -10.10 9.39 -16.04
N LEU A 290 -10.25 8.17 -15.53
CA LEU A 290 -11.46 7.72 -14.85
C LEU A 290 -11.69 8.46 -13.53
N ILE A 291 -10.65 8.68 -12.72
CA ILE A 291 -10.72 9.49 -11.50
C ILE A 291 -11.18 10.91 -11.80
N LYS A 292 -10.58 11.57 -12.80
CA LYS A 292 -10.97 12.92 -13.23
C LYS A 292 -12.41 12.97 -13.74
N SER A 293 -12.85 11.94 -14.46
CA SER A 293 -14.22 11.84 -14.98
C SER A 293 -15.25 11.53 -13.90
N PHE A 294 -14.84 10.83 -12.84
CA PHE A 294 -15.69 10.46 -11.71
C PHE A 294 -15.84 11.61 -10.70
N TYR A 295 -14.80 12.44 -10.56
CA TYR A 295 -14.79 13.58 -9.65
C TYR A 295 -15.97 14.54 -9.88
N ARG A 296 -16.55 15.01 -8.78
CA ARG A 296 -17.63 16.00 -8.74
C ARG A 296 -17.32 17.04 -7.64
N PRO A 297 -17.67 18.32 -7.84
CA PRO A 297 -17.55 19.33 -6.78
C PRO A 297 -18.26 18.88 -5.49
N GLY A 298 -17.62 19.10 -4.34
CA GLY A 298 -18.11 18.62 -3.04
C GLY A 298 -17.47 17.30 -2.58
N MET A 299 -16.81 16.57 -3.48
CA MET A 299 -15.91 15.49 -3.06
C MET A 299 -14.63 16.08 -2.46
N GLY A 300 -14.24 15.59 -1.28
CA GLY A 300 -12.98 15.98 -0.63
C GLY A 300 -11.80 15.09 -1.01
N GLY A 301 -12.08 13.88 -1.50
CA GLY A 301 -11.04 12.88 -1.70
C GLY A 301 -11.56 11.55 -2.17
N ILE A 302 -10.70 10.54 -2.13
CA ILE A 302 -11.03 9.14 -2.46
C ILE A 302 -10.50 8.22 -1.34
N TRP A 303 -11.29 7.22 -0.97
CA TRP A 303 -10.83 6.13 -0.12
C TRP A 303 -10.48 4.92 -1.00
N LEU A 304 -9.21 4.55 -1.07
CA LEU A 304 -8.73 3.36 -1.77
C LEU A 304 -8.74 2.17 -0.79
N ASP A 305 -9.58 1.18 -1.06
CA ASP A 305 -9.65 -0.04 -0.27
C ASP A 305 -9.31 -1.27 -1.12
N MET A 306 -9.00 -2.38 -0.45
CA MET A 306 -8.69 -3.64 -1.13
C MET A 306 -7.43 -3.58 -2.01
N SER A 307 -6.54 -2.61 -1.74
CA SER A 307 -5.35 -2.26 -2.52
C SER A 307 -4.09 -3.09 -2.21
N GLU A 308 -4.13 -4.07 -1.30
CA GLU A 308 -3.01 -5.00 -1.08
C GLU A 308 -2.39 -5.57 -2.38
N PRO A 309 -3.15 -6.01 -3.41
CA PRO A 309 -4.60 -6.04 -3.60
C PRO A 309 -5.32 -7.33 -3.20
N SER A 310 -6.51 -7.16 -2.63
CA SER A 310 -7.25 -8.21 -1.95
C SER A 310 -8.28 -8.95 -2.83
N MET A 311 -8.50 -10.22 -2.51
CA MET A 311 -9.34 -11.15 -3.26
C MET A 311 -10.23 -11.99 -2.35
N HIS A 312 -11.41 -12.34 -2.83
CA HIS A 312 -12.32 -13.27 -2.17
C HIS A 312 -12.11 -14.66 -2.78
N ARG A 313 -10.99 -15.32 -2.47
CA ARG A 313 -10.89 -16.76 -2.78
C ARG A 313 -11.95 -17.50 -1.97
N THR A 314 -12.53 -18.53 -2.58
CA THR A 314 -13.55 -19.38 -1.95
C THR A 314 -13.08 -19.82 -0.57
N ARG A 315 -14.00 -19.84 0.40
CA ARG A 315 -13.82 -20.22 1.81
C ARG A 315 -13.11 -21.57 2.04
N ASP A 316 -12.81 -22.32 0.99
CA ASP A 316 -12.42 -23.73 1.00
C ASP A 316 -10.94 -23.99 0.67
N ALA A 317 -10.17 -22.98 0.26
CA ALA A 317 -8.73 -23.16 0.01
C ALA A 317 -7.91 -22.63 1.19
N GLY A 318 -7.65 -23.49 2.18
CA GLY A 318 -6.84 -23.21 3.37
C GLY A 318 -5.35 -22.94 3.09
N GLY A 319 -5.03 -21.91 2.31
CA GLY A 319 -3.65 -21.52 2.00
C GLY A 319 -3.52 -20.02 1.71
N PHE A 320 -2.61 -19.36 2.44
CA PHE A 320 -2.03 -18.04 2.21
C PHE A 320 -2.84 -17.01 1.41
N GLY A 321 -3.49 -16.10 2.12
CA GLY A 321 -3.71 -14.72 1.69
C GLY A 321 -4.76 -14.52 0.59
N ASN A 322 -5.77 -13.74 0.93
CA ASN A 322 -6.74 -13.16 0.00
C ASN A 322 -6.05 -12.13 -0.93
N ASN A 323 -5.06 -12.51 -1.76
CA ASN A 323 -4.22 -11.63 -2.58
C ASN A 323 -3.99 -12.20 -4.00
N ILE A 324 -3.49 -11.36 -4.94
CA ILE A 324 -3.08 -11.79 -6.30
C ILE A 324 -2.12 -12.98 -6.25
N ASP A 325 -2.32 -13.94 -7.16
CA ASP A 325 -1.43 -15.06 -7.39
C ASP A 325 0.04 -14.59 -7.50
N PRO A 326 0.98 -15.13 -6.68
CA PRO A 326 2.40 -14.82 -6.77
C PRO A 326 3.02 -15.00 -8.18
N ALA A 327 2.45 -15.86 -9.02
CA ALA A 327 2.87 -16.14 -10.39
C ALA A 327 2.21 -15.25 -11.45
N ALA A 328 1.20 -14.43 -11.09
CA ALA A 328 0.65 -13.43 -12.00
C ALA A 328 1.75 -12.46 -12.47
N VAL A 329 1.53 -11.84 -13.62
CA VAL A 329 2.56 -11.12 -14.36
C VAL A 329 2.15 -9.66 -14.56
N HIS A 330 3.08 -8.77 -14.21
CA HIS A 330 3.01 -7.35 -14.52
C HIS A 330 3.97 -7.04 -15.67
N THR A 331 3.65 -5.99 -16.42
CA THR A 331 4.54 -5.46 -17.46
C THR A 331 5.05 -4.09 -17.03
N LEU A 332 6.36 -3.91 -16.99
CA LEU A 332 6.97 -2.60 -16.75
C LEU A 332 6.87 -1.71 -17.99
N ASP A 333 7.05 -0.40 -17.83
CA ASP A 333 6.98 0.57 -18.94
C ASP A 333 7.99 0.30 -20.09
N ASN A 334 9.09 -0.41 -19.79
CA ASN A 334 10.07 -0.84 -20.80
C ASN A 334 9.74 -2.21 -21.45
N GLY A 335 8.56 -2.78 -21.16
CA GLY A 335 8.10 -4.06 -21.70
C GLY A 335 8.62 -5.29 -20.95
N ILE A 336 9.45 -5.13 -19.91
CA ILE A 336 9.92 -6.26 -19.10
C ILE A 336 8.75 -6.82 -18.30
N LYS A 337 8.56 -8.13 -18.37
CA LYS A 337 7.59 -8.86 -17.56
C LYS A 337 8.21 -9.25 -16.22
N VAL A 338 7.50 -9.00 -15.13
CA VAL A 338 7.90 -9.35 -13.75
C VAL A 338 6.78 -10.09 -13.04
N ARG A 339 7.12 -11.00 -12.12
CA ARG A 339 6.11 -11.73 -11.36
C ARG A 339 5.57 -10.85 -10.22
N ASN A 340 4.29 -10.97 -9.92
CA ASN A 340 3.62 -10.29 -8.80
C ASN A 340 4.38 -10.52 -7.49
N SER A 341 4.85 -11.74 -7.21
CA SER A 341 5.73 -12.06 -6.07
C SER A 341 6.93 -11.13 -5.86
N GLN A 342 7.43 -10.49 -6.91
CA GLN A 342 8.60 -9.61 -6.88
C GLN A 342 8.22 -8.14 -6.63
N VAL A 343 6.97 -7.76 -6.89
CA VAL A 343 6.52 -6.35 -6.96
C VAL A 343 5.21 -6.09 -6.22
N HIS A 344 4.64 -7.11 -5.56
CA HIS A 344 3.32 -7.11 -4.94
C HIS A 344 3.05 -5.87 -4.10
N ASN A 345 4.00 -5.50 -3.24
CA ASN A 345 3.80 -4.39 -2.30
C ASN A 345 3.75 -3.02 -3.02
N LEU A 346 4.16 -2.90 -4.28
CA LEU A 346 4.08 -1.66 -5.06
C LEU A 346 2.68 -1.35 -5.59
N TYR A 347 1.77 -2.32 -5.58
CA TYR A 347 0.45 -2.15 -6.21
C TYR A 347 -0.30 -0.94 -5.62
N ALA A 348 -0.49 -0.93 -4.30
CA ALA A 348 -1.12 0.16 -3.57
C ALA A 348 -0.39 1.50 -3.75
N TYR A 349 0.95 1.47 -3.80
CA TYR A 349 1.76 2.67 -4.00
C TYR A 349 1.44 3.33 -5.34
N TYR A 350 1.44 2.58 -6.44
CA TYR A 350 1.17 3.16 -7.76
C TYR A 350 -0.31 3.51 -7.96
N GLU A 351 -1.24 2.76 -7.36
CA GLU A 351 -2.67 3.13 -7.34
C GLU A 351 -2.88 4.48 -6.67
N ALA A 352 -2.36 4.66 -5.44
CA ALA A 352 -2.47 5.90 -4.68
C ALA A 352 -1.74 7.06 -5.36
N MET A 353 -0.53 6.80 -5.89
CA MET A 353 0.23 7.81 -6.63
C MET A 353 -0.55 8.35 -7.82
N THR A 354 -1.09 7.43 -8.64
CA THR A 354 -1.88 7.79 -9.83
C THR A 354 -3.16 8.54 -9.44
N THR A 355 -3.85 8.09 -8.39
CA THR A 355 -5.06 8.73 -7.89
C THR A 355 -4.79 10.15 -7.40
N TYR A 356 -3.69 10.36 -6.68
CA TYR A 356 -3.26 11.67 -6.19
C TYR A 356 -2.93 12.63 -7.33
N GLU A 357 -2.15 12.17 -8.32
CA GLU A 357 -1.82 12.96 -9.51
C GLU A 357 -3.06 13.35 -10.30
N ALA A 358 -4.04 12.44 -10.42
CA ALA A 358 -5.29 12.71 -11.10
C ALA A 358 -6.15 13.75 -10.34
N LEU A 359 -6.28 13.61 -9.02
CA LEU A 359 -7.04 14.54 -8.19
C LEU A 359 -6.40 15.93 -8.14
N LYS A 360 -5.06 16.05 -8.10
CA LYS A 360 -4.37 17.35 -8.24
C LYS A 360 -4.69 18.08 -9.55
N GLY A 361 -5.17 17.38 -10.57
CA GLY A 361 -5.66 17.99 -11.81
C GLY A 361 -7.04 18.62 -11.72
N VAL A 362 -7.80 18.35 -10.65
CA VAL A 362 -9.19 18.82 -10.47
C VAL A 362 -9.44 19.51 -9.12
N MET A 363 -8.53 19.40 -8.16
CA MET A 363 -8.58 20.09 -6.86
C MET A 363 -7.18 20.40 -6.30
N ASP A 364 -7.09 21.38 -5.41
CA ASP A 364 -5.81 21.91 -4.88
C ASP A 364 -5.15 20.97 -3.86
N LYS A 365 -5.88 20.62 -2.78
CA LYS A 365 -5.39 19.75 -1.70
C LYS A 365 -6.19 18.44 -1.65
N PRO A 366 -5.87 17.46 -2.51
CA PRO A 366 -6.61 16.20 -2.53
C PRO A 366 -6.34 15.37 -1.28
N PHE A 367 -7.39 14.79 -0.74
CA PHE A 367 -7.29 13.80 0.33
C PHE A 367 -7.42 12.39 -0.27
N ILE A 368 -6.54 11.49 0.14
CA ILE A 368 -6.67 10.06 -0.15
C ILE A 368 -6.45 9.31 1.14
N LEU A 369 -7.33 8.35 1.41
CA LEU A 369 -7.15 7.35 2.45
C LEU A 369 -6.89 6.01 1.76
N THR A 370 -5.80 5.32 2.08
CA THR A 370 -5.52 3.97 1.55
C THR A 370 -5.47 2.94 2.67
N ARG A 371 -5.83 1.70 2.38
CA ARG A 371 -5.63 0.57 3.31
C ARG A 371 -4.24 -0.06 3.20
N ALA A 372 -3.64 -0.07 2.01
CA ALA A 372 -2.34 -0.72 1.78
C ALA A 372 -1.27 0.29 1.34
N GLY A 373 0.00 -0.07 1.54
CA GLY A 373 1.11 0.85 1.30
C GLY A 373 2.49 0.19 1.28
N TYR A 374 3.45 0.96 0.79
CA TYR A 374 4.88 0.68 0.70
C TYR A 374 5.65 2.00 0.86
N PRO A 375 6.95 2.02 1.23
CA PRO A 375 7.69 3.26 1.40
C PRO A 375 7.53 4.24 0.24
N GLY A 376 7.16 5.48 0.57
CA GLY A 376 6.82 6.53 -0.39
C GLY A 376 5.32 6.81 -0.50
N ILE A 377 4.46 5.92 0.01
CA ILE A 377 3.00 6.11 0.05
C ILE A 377 2.59 7.41 0.79
N GLN A 378 3.40 7.85 1.76
CA GLN A 378 3.17 9.08 2.50
C GLN A 378 3.18 10.34 1.62
N LYS A 379 3.74 10.28 0.41
CA LYS A 379 3.72 11.42 -0.54
C LYS A 379 2.33 11.74 -1.07
N THR A 380 1.37 10.84 -0.93
CA THR A 380 0.11 10.91 -1.68
C THR A 380 -1.14 10.62 -0.86
N CYS A 381 -1.05 9.99 0.30
CA CYS A 381 -2.23 9.59 1.06
C CYS A 381 -1.97 9.34 2.55
N GLY A 382 -3.05 9.39 3.33
CA GLY A 382 -3.10 8.84 4.68
C GLY A 382 -3.37 7.33 4.65
N HIS A 383 -3.03 6.64 5.74
CA HIS A 383 -3.21 5.19 5.92
C HIS A 383 -4.29 4.90 6.96
N MET A 384 -5.10 3.87 6.74
CA MET A 384 -6.07 3.36 7.71
C MET A 384 -5.80 1.90 8.04
N ASP A 385 -5.73 1.60 9.34
CA ASP A 385 -5.85 0.24 9.87
C ASP A 385 -7.34 -0.11 10.03
N ARG A 386 -7.74 -1.33 9.66
CA ARG A 386 -9.12 -1.81 9.66
C ARG A 386 -9.41 -2.67 10.90
N ARG A 387 -9.29 -2.09 12.10
CA ARG A 387 -9.79 -2.70 13.34
C ARG A 387 -11.23 -2.31 13.65
#